data_AF-A0A842MG57-F1
#
_entry.id   AF-A0A842MG57-F1
#
_cell.length_a   1.000
_cell.length_b   1.000
_cell.length_c   1.000
_cell.angle_alpha   90.00
_cell.angle_beta   90.00
_cell.angle_gamma   90.00
#
_symmetry.space_group_name_H-M   'P 1'
#
loop_
_entity.id
_entity.type
_entity.pdbx_description
1 polymer ?
#
loop_
_entity_poly.entity_id
_entity_poly.type
_entity_poly.pdbx_seq_one_letter_code
_entity_poly.pdbx_strand_id
1 'polypeptide(L)'
;MWRLWRPDAVRALEDPKVVSSMPRYVGILKGKFLPRFVVSRHIPVEWGSESSEDELWAIHDASLREMEVLMHDLDSGRVHPDELGDPPEKSLLHLKARIGERIMHSCRLCERRCCVDRLKGELGFCRVGKEFRVHSCFDHLGEEPEVVPSFTVYG
;
A
#
# COMPACT_ATOMS: atom_id res chain seq x y z
N MET A 1 -17.82 14.50 10.89
CA MET A 1 -18.19 15.92 10.60
C MET A 1 -18.03 16.26 9.12
N TRP A 2 -16.99 15.79 8.43
CA TRP A 2 -16.73 16.07 7.01
C TRP A 2 -17.90 15.80 6.05
N ARG A 3 -18.74 14.77 6.31
CA ARG A 3 -19.93 14.45 5.50
C ARG A 3 -20.94 15.59 5.40
N LEU A 4 -20.99 16.48 6.40
CA LEU A 4 -21.82 17.69 6.37
C LEU A 4 -21.22 18.77 5.47
N TRP A 5 -19.89 18.80 5.36
CA TRP A 5 -19.15 19.80 4.57
C TRP A 5 -18.98 19.35 3.11
N ARG A 6 -18.91 18.04 2.88
CA ARG A 6 -18.79 17.39 1.56
C ARG A 6 -19.89 16.33 1.37
N PRO A 7 -21.18 16.74 1.34
CA PRO A 7 -22.27 15.79 1.08
C PRO A 7 -22.23 15.22 -0.35
N ASP A 8 -21.60 15.95 -1.28
CA ASP A 8 -21.29 15.50 -2.64
C ASP A 8 -20.39 14.27 -2.66
N ALA A 9 -19.37 14.21 -1.79
CA ALA A 9 -18.46 13.07 -1.69
C ALA A 9 -19.19 11.78 -1.24
N VAL A 10 -20.19 11.91 -0.36
CA VAL A 10 -21.04 10.76 0.01
C VAL A 10 -21.84 10.26 -1.19
N ARG A 11 -22.42 11.18 -1.98
CA ARG A 11 -23.21 10.84 -3.18
C ARG A 11 -22.35 10.28 -4.31
N ALA A 12 -21.10 10.72 -4.43
CA ALA A 12 -20.18 10.26 -5.47
C ALA A 12 -19.94 8.74 -5.39
N LEU A 13 -19.94 8.15 -4.19
CA LEU A 13 -19.82 6.69 -3.98
C LEU A 13 -21.06 5.89 -4.40
N GLU A 14 -22.13 6.57 -4.81
CA GLU A 14 -23.35 6.00 -5.38
C GLU A 14 -23.45 6.23 -6.90
N ASP A 15 -22.61 7.08 -7.48
CA ASP A 15 -22.59 7.32 -8.93
C ASP A 15 -22.20 6.03 -9.68
N PRO A 16 -23.02 5.53 -10.62
CA PRO A 16 -22.74 4.31 -11.36
C PRO A 16 -21.39 4.34 -12.09
N LYS A 17 -20.95 5.50 -12.59
CA LYS A 17 -19.65 5.66 -13.26
C LYS A 17 -18.53 5.43 -12.26
N VAL A 18 -18.56 6.09 -11.10
CA VAL A 18 -17.56 5.92 -10.04
C VAL A 18 -17.49 4.47 -9.58
N VAL A 19 -18.66 3.86 -9.32
CA VAL A 19 -18.74 2.45 -8.90
C VAL A 19 -18.15 1.51 -9.95
N SER A 20 -18.40 1.76 -11.23
CA SER A 20 -17.86 0.94 -12.33
C SER A 20 -16.37 1.15 -12.57
N SER A 21 -15.85 2.36 -12.38
CA SER A 21 -14.44 2.70 -12.59
C SER A 21 -13.55 2.28 -11.44
N MET A 22 -14.07 2.30 -10.20
CA MET A 22 -13.30 2.01 -8.99
C MET A 22 -14.00 0.99 -8.07
N PRO A 23 -14.37 -0.20 -8.59
CA PRO A 23 -15.26 -1.13 -7.88
C PRO A 23 -14.67 -1.62 -6.57
N ARG A 24 -13.36 -1.91 -6.52
CA ARG A 24 -12.70 -2.33 -5.28
C ARG A 24 -12.62 -1.20 -4.26
N TYR A 25 -12.25 0.01 -4.69
CA TYR A 25 -12.12 1.16 -3.79
C TYR A 25 -13.46 1.46 -3.10
N VAL A 26 -14.55 1.58 -3.88
CA VAL A 26 -15.88 1.79 -3.33
C VAL A 26 -16.31 0.61 -2.46
N GLY A 27 -16.00 -0.63 -2.87
CA GLY A 27 -16.30 -1.82 -2.08
C GLY A 27 -15.58 -1.86 -0.73
N ILE A 28 -14.32 -1.42 -0.66
CA ILE A 28 -13.58 -1.27 0.61
C ILE A 28 -14.27 -0.24 1.51
N LEU A 29 -14.61 0.93 0.97
CA LEU A 29 -15.30 1.98 1.74
C LEU A 29 -16.68 1.55 2.25
N LYS A 30 -17.35 0.64 1.54
CA LYS A 30 -18.63 0.02 1.95
C LYS A 30 -18.46 -1.22 2.84
N GLY A 31 -17.23 -1.57 3.23
CA GLY A 31 -16.94 -2.73 4.08
C GLY A 31 -17.12 -4.08 3.39
N LYS A 32 -17.23 -4.12 2.06
CA LYS A 32 -17.42 -5.35 1.27
C LYS A 32 -16.10 -6.09 1.03
N PHE A 33 -14.99 -5.38 0.87
CA PHE A 33 -13.69 -5.94 0.51
C PHE A 33 -12.62 -5.49 1.49
N LEU A 34 -11.62 -6.35 1.72
CA LEU A 34 -10.43 -5.95 2.48
C LEU A 34 -9.46 -5.11 1.63
N PRO A 35 -8.81 -4.09 2.21
CA PRO A 35 -7.72 -3.38 1.56
C PRO A 35 -6.56 -4.31 1.21
N ARG A 36 -5.90 -4.06 0.08
CA ARG A 36 -4.78 -4.88 -0.41
C ARG A 36 -3.64 -5.01 0.61
N PHE A 37 -3.32 -3.95 1.34
CA PHE A 37 -2.25 -4.00 2.34
C PHE A 37 -2.59 -4.95 3.50
N VAL A 38 -3.88 -5.03 3.89
CA VAL A 38 -4.36 -5.98 4.90
C VAL A 38 -4.23 -7.41 4.40
N VAL A 39 -4.65 -7.69 3.16
CA VAL A 39 -4.52 -9.03 2.58
C VAL A 39 -3.04 -9.41 2.41
N SER A 40 -2.19 -8.52 1.89
CA SER A 40 -0.75 -8.77 1.73
C SER A 40 -0.01 -9.05 3.04
N ARG A 41 -0.56 -8.59 4.18
CA ARG A 41 -0.01 -8.86 5.51
C ARG A 41 -0.20 -10.33 5.93
N HIS A 42 -1.15 -11.03 5.33
CA HIS A 42 -1.49 -12.44 5.63
C HIS A 42 -0.96 -13.42 4.58
N ILE A 43 -0.21 -12.95 3.58
CA ILE A 43 0.46 -13.84 2.61
C ILE A 43 1.84 -14.18 3.18
N PRO A 44 2.07 -15.43 3.65
CA PRO A 44 3.36 -15.83 4.20
C PRO A 44 4.39 -15.91 3.09
N VAL A 45 5.59 -15.39 3.34
CA VAL A 45 6.69 -15.45 2.38
C VAL A 45 8.01 -15.66 3.10
N GLU A 46 8.93 -16.40 2.50
CA GLU A 46 10.26 -16.64 3.07
C GLU A 46 11.35 -16.10 2.16
N TRP A 47 12.36 -15.48 2.77
CA TRP A 47 13.58 -15.04 2.11
C TRP A 47 14.78 -15.16 3.06
N GLY A 48 15.97 -15.33 2.49
CA GLY A 48 17.23 -15.39 3.22
C GLY A 48 17.82 -14.00 3.49
N SER A 49 18.70 -13.89 4.50
CA SER A 49 19.41 -12.63 4.79
C SER A 49 20.23 -12.13 3.60
N GLU A 50 20.85 -13.08 2.89
CA GLU A 50 21.72 -12.85 1.73
C GLU A 50 20.98 -12.86 0.39
N SER A 51 19.64 -12.98 0.40
CA SER A 51 18.86 -12.95 -0.85
C SER A 51 19.14 -11.66 -1.62
N SER A 52 19.52 -11.84 -2.89
CA SER A 52 19.71 -10.78 -3.87
C SER A 52 18.41 -10.05 -4.16
N GLU A 53 18.49 -8.87 -4.74
CA GLU A 53 17.30 -8.11 -5.08
C GLU A 53 16.40 -8.83 -6.10
N ASP A 54 17.00 -9.48 -7.10
CA ASP A 54 16.25 -10.21 -8.13
C ASP A 54 15.49 -11.40 -7.53
N GLU A 55 16.07 -12.11 -6.57
CA GLU A 55 15.39 -13.18 -5.83
C GLU A 55 14.20 -12.63 -5.01
N LEU A 56 14.36 -11.48 -4.36
CA LEU A 56 13.27 -10.85 -3.60
C LEU A 56 12.11 -10.45 -4.52
N TRP A 57 12.39 -9.92 -5.72
CA TRP A 57 11.36 -9.62 -6.72
C TRP A 57 10.70 -10.89 -7.27
N ALA A 58 11.46 -11.96 -7.50
CA ALA A 58 10.89 -13.23 -7.93
C ALA A 58 9.91 -13.82 -6.90
N ILE A 59 10.26 -13.75 -5.60
CA ILE A 59 9.36 -14.14 -4.51
C ILE A 59 8.12 -13.24 -4.50
N HIS A 60 8.31 -11.92 -4.60
CA HIS A 60 7.21 -10.96 -4.63
C HIS A 60 6.20 -11.28 -5.74
N ASP A 61 6.67 -11.55 -6.96
CA ASP A 61 5.81 -11.83 -8.10
C ASP A 61 5.09 -13.17 -7.97
N ALA A 62 5.71 -14.16 -7.32
CA ALA A 62 5.05 -15.40 -6.96
C ALA A 62 3.94 -15.18 -5.93
N SER A 63 4.23 -14.46 -4.86
CA SER A 63 3.29 -14.18 -3.78
C SER A 63 2.13 -13.26 -4.20
N LEU A 64 2.30 -12.44 -5.25
CA LEU A 64 1.17 -11.69 -5.82
C LEU A 64 0.09 -12.62 -6.40
N ARG A 65 0.47 -13.77 -6.97
CA ARG A 65 -0.50 -14.76 -7.47
C ARG A 65 -1.28 -15.40 -6.32
N GLU A 66 -0.60 -15.72 -5.23
CA GLU A 66 -1.25 -16.23 -4.00
C GLU A 66 -2.18 -15.19 -3.39
N MET A 67 -1.76 -13.92 -3.38
CA MET A 67 -2.58 -12.80 -2.94
C MET A 67 -3.85 -12.66 -3.78
N GLU A 68 -3.77 -12.81 -5.10
CA GLU A 68 -4.94 -12.74 -5.99
C GLU A 68 -5.94 -13.86 -5.69
N VAL A 69 -5.47 -15.09 -5.45
CA VAL A 69 -6.32 -16.22 -5.06
C VAL A 69 -7.04 -15.93 -3.73
N LEU A 70 -6.29 -15.51 -2.70
CA LEU A 70 -6.88 -15.18 -1.40
C LEU A 70 -7.88 -14.03 -1.50
N MET A 71 -7.55 -12.98 -2.28
CA MET A 71 -8.48 -11.87 -2.53
C MET A 71 -9.76 -12.35 -3.18
N HIS A 72 -9.68 -13.24 -4.18
CA HIS A 72 -10.86 -13.81 -4.83
C HIS A 72 -11.72 -14.59 -3.84
N ASP A 73 -11.11 -15.42 -2.99
CA ASP A 73 -11.84 -16.24 -2.02
C ASP A 73 -12.50 -15.38 -0.91
N LEU A 74 -11.82 -14.32 -0.45
CA LEU A 74 -12.40 -13.31 0.45
C LEU A 74 -13.56 -12.56 -0.21
N ASP A 75 -13.36 -12.06 -1.43
CA ASP A 75 -14.35 -11.25 -2.14
C ASP A 75 -15.59 -12.07 -2.54
N SER A 76 -15.44 -13.38 -2.74
CA SER A 76 -16.54 -14.33 -3.02
C SER A 76 -17.19 -14.91 -1.77
N GLY A 77 -16.66 -14.62 -0.58
CA GLY A 77 -17.17 -15.13 0.70
C GLY A 77 -16.86 -16.61 0.96
N ARG A 78 -15.94 -17.22 0.20
CA ARG A 78 -15.45 -18.58 0.49
C ARG A 78 -14.59 -18.63 1.75
N VAL A 79 -13.91 -17.52 2.05
CA VAL A 79 -13.14 -17.29 3.26
C VAL A 79 -13.68 -16.03 3.91
N HIS A 80 -14.05 -16.11 5.19
CA HIS A 80 -14.42 -14.95 5.99
C HIS A 80 -13.16 -14.26 6.54
N PRO A 81 -13.11 -12.91 6.64
CA PRO A 81 -11.96 -12.19 7.20
C PRO A 81 -11.49 -12.69 8.58
N ASP A 82 -12.42 -13.14 9.43
CA ASP A 82 -12.10 -13.66 10.76
C ASP A 82 -11.34 -15.00 10.73
N GLU A 83 -11.32 -15.69 9.58
CA GLU A 83 -10.59 -16.96 9.38
C GLU A 83 -9.12 -16.74 9.00
N LEU A 84 -8.69 -15.50 8.72
CA LEU A 84 -7.30 -15.20 8.32
C LEU A 84 -6.27 -15.45 9.42
N GLY A 85 -6.71 -15.60 10.67
CA GLY A 85 -5.83 -15.82 11.82
C GLY A 85 -4.87 -14.65 12.09
N ASP A 86 -3.84 -14.92 12.88
CA ASP A 86 -2.79 -13.92 13.14
C ASP A 86 -1.84 -13.80 11.93
N PRO A 87 -1.41 -12.57 11.57
CA PRO A 87 -0.45 -12.37 10.49
C PRO A 87 0.88 -13.09 10.77
N PRO A 88 1.52 -13.69 9.75
CA PRO A 88 2.83 -14.31 9.89
C PRO A 88 3.93 -13.27 10.19
N GLU A 89 5.02 -13.73 10.79
CA GLU A 89 6.21 -12.89 11.08
C GLU A 89 6.78 -12.30 9.78
N LYS A 90 6.90 -13.12 8.72
CA LYS A 90 7.27 -12.68 7.38
C LYS A 90 6.08 -12.78 6.44
N SER A 91 5.73 -11.65 5.82
CA SER A 91 4.62 -11.57 4.88
C SER A 91 5.02 -10.83 3.61
N LEU A 92 4.19 -10.89 2.57
CA LEU A 92 4.38 -10.11 1.36
C LEU A 92 4.50 -8.60 1.66
N LEU A 93 3.79 -8.10 2.66
CA LEU A 93 3.95 -6.71 3.11
C LEU A 93 5.37 -6.45 3.67
N HIS A 94 5.89 -7.35 4.49
CA HIS A 94 7.26 -7.25 5.01
C HIS A 94 8.32 -7.40 3.90
N LEU A 95 8.09 -8.28 2.92
CA LEU A 95 8.96 -8.42 1.75
C LEU A 95 9.03 -7.13 0.92
N LYS A 96 7.89 -6.45 0.71
CA LYS A 96 7.85 -5.14 0.03
C LYS A 96 8.68 -4.09 0.79
N ALA A 97 8.60 -4.06 2.12
CA ALA A 97 9.44 -3.19 2.93
C ALA A 97 10.93 -3.54 2.77
N ARG A 98 11.28 -4.83 2.78
CA ARG A 98 12.66 -5.31 2.57
C ARG A 98 13.22 -4.93 1.20
N ILE A 99 12.42 -5.04 0.14
CA ILE A 99 12.78 -4.57 -1.20
C ILE A 99 13.01 -3.05 -1.18
N GLY A 100 12.15 -2.29 -0.49
CA GLY A 100 12.35 -0.86 -0.24
C GLY A 100 13.70 -0.53 0.41
N GLU A 101 14.10 -1.29 1.43
CA GLU A 101 15.42 -1.13 2.06
C GLU A 101 16.58 -1.42 1.09
N ARG A 102 16.47 -2.45 0.25
CA ARG A 102 17.47 -2.75 -0.81
C ARG A 102 17.57 -1.59 -1.81
N ILE A 103 16.42 -1.04 -2.21
CA ILE A 103 16.37 0.17 -3.04
C ILE A 103 17.06 1.34 -2.34
N MET A 104 16.90 1.51 -1.03
CA MET A 104 17.50 2.61 -0.27
C MET A 104 19.02 2.48 -0.06
N HIS A 105 19.56 1.26 0.00
CA HIS A 105 21.01 1.01 0.13
C HIS A 105 21.80 1.45 -1.11
N SER A 106 21.17 1.40 -2.30
CA SER A 106 21.69 2.02 -3.52
C SER A 106 20.57 2.83 -4.16
N CYS A 107 20.34 4.01 -3.57
CA CYS A 107 19.11 4.78 -3.77
C CYS A 107 18.76 5.04 -5.23
N ARG A 108 17.62 4.48 -5.65
CA ARG A 108 16.99 4.73 -6.96
C ARG A 108 15.51 5.13 -6.89
N LEU A 109 15.09 5.71 -5.77
CA LEU A 109 13.69 6.17 -5.55
C LEU A 109 13.29 7.40 -6.36
N CYS A 110 14.24 8.26 -6.73
CA CYS A 110 13.98 9.43 -7.57
C CYS A 110 14.64 9.25 -8.94
N GLU A 111 14.18 10.01 -9.94
CA GLU A 111 14.67 9.91 -11.32
C GLU A 111 16.18 10.12 -11.49
N ARG A 112 16.83 10.81 -10.53
CA ARG A 112 18.28 11.00 -10.55
C ARG A 112 19.07 9.74 -10.23
N ARG A 113 18.43 8.72 -9.64
CA ARG A 113 19.05 7.42 -9.29
C ARG A 113 20.45 7.59 -8.68
N CYS A 114 20.55 8.39 -7.62
CA CYS A 114 21.82 8.87 -7.08
C CYS A 114 22.71 7.78 -6.45
N CYS A 115 22.21 6.56 -6.25
CA CYS A 115 22.96 5.40 -5.74
C CYS A 115 23.61 5.56 -4.36
N VAL A 116 23.37 6.66 -3.64
CA VAL A 116 23.81 6.85 -2.24
C VAL A 116 23.17 5.82 -1.32
N ASP A 117 23.87 5.48 -0.24
CA ASP A 117 23.40 4.58 0.79
C ASP A 117 22.67 5.33 1.89
N ARG A 118 21.34 5.40 1.76
CA ARG A 118 20.50 6.08 2.76
C ARG A 118 20.56 5.39 4.12
N LEU A 119 20.81 4.09 4.17
CA LEU A 119 20.83 3.32 5.42
C LEU A 119 22.06 3.66 6.27
N LYS A 120 23.13 4.19 5.64
CA LYS A 120 24.29 4.79 6.31
C LYS A 120 24.15 6.29 6.60
N GLY A 121 23.00 6.88 6.30
CA GLY A 121 22.74 8.31 6.51
C GLY A 121 23.24 9.22 5.38
N GLU A 122 23.65 8.66 4.24
CA GLU A 122 24.07 9.47 3.09
C GLU A 122 22.88 10.22 2.48
N LEU A 123 23.15 11.44 2.01
CA LEU A 123 22.14 12.30 1.37
C LEU A 123 22.47 12.48 -0.11
N GLY A 124 21.51 12.13 -0.96
CA GLY A 124 21.58 12.39 -2.38
C GLY A 124 21.17 13.82 -2.72
N PHE A 125 21.03 14.10 -4.02
CA PHE A 125 20.60 15.42 -4.50
C PHE A 125 19.26 15.88 -3.90
N CYS A 126 18.31 14.96 -3.70
CA CYS A 126 17.00 15.29 -3.13
C CYS A 126 17.02 15.59 -1.62
N ARG A 127 18.15 15.38 -0.93
CA ARG A 127 18.35 15.62 0.51
C ARG A 127 17.42 14.85 1.47
N VAL A 128 16.52 14.01 0.97
CA VAL A 128 15.77 13.05 1.80
C VAL A 128 16.77 12.04 2.39
N GLY A 129 16.61 11.64 3.66
CA GLY A 129 17.47 10.67 4.35
C GLY A 129 16.90 9.25 4.38
N LYS A 130 17.28 8.48 5.42
CA LYS A 130 16.61 7.22 5.81
C LYS A 130 15.19 7.48 6.30
N GLU A 131 15.04 8.51 7.12
CA GLU A 131 13.76 8.97 7.63
C GLU A 131 13.23 10.08 6.72
N PHE A 132 11.93 10.01 6.43
CA PHE A 132 11.23 11.08 5.75
C PHE A 132 10.74 12.09 6.79
N ARG A 133 11.01 13.37 6.56
CA ARG A 133 10.54 14.44 7.45
C ARG A 133 9.08 14.74 7.10
N VAL A 134 8.17 14.69 8.07
CA VAL A 134 6.79 15.14 7.86
C VAL A 134 6.70 16.63 8.19
N HIS A 135 6.31 17.44 7.22
CA HIS A 135 6.01 18.86 7.40
C HIS A 135 4.60 19.06 7.97
N SER A 136 3.62 18.36 7.41
CA SER A 136 2.22 18.47 7.83
C SER A 136 1.43 17.24 7.41
N CYS A 137 0.42 16.88 8.21
CA CYS A 137 -0.56 15.86 7.87
C CYS A 137 -1.97 16.34 8.25
N PHE A 138 -2.95 16.10 7.38
CA PHE A 138 -4.32 16.54 7.59
C PHE A 138 -5.30 15.77 6.69
N ASP A 139 -6.58 15.79 7.05
CA ASP A 139 -7.67 15.35 6.18
C ASP A 139 -7.86 16.39 5.07
N HIS A 140 -7.47 16.04 3.86
CA HIS A 140 -7.63 16.89 2.69
C HIS A 140 -9.05 16.73 2.12
N LEU A 141 -9.78 17.86 2.16
CA LEU A 141 -11.15 17.97 1.67
C LEU A 141 -11.25 18.63 0.28
N GLY A 142 -10.12 18.84 -0.40
CA GLY A 142 -10.04 19.58 -1.66
C GLY A 142 -10.01 18.71 -2.92
N GLU A 143 -9.90 17.38 -2.79
CA GLU A 143 -9.87 16.46 -3.94
C GLU A 143 -11.26 16.29 -4.59
N GLU A 144 -11.30 15.50 -5.68
CA GLU A 144 -12.53 15.07 -6.33
C GLU A 144 -13.47 14.32 -5.37
N PRO A 145 -14.80 14.49 -5.51
CA PRO A 145 -15.77 13.94 -4.55
C PRO A 145 -15.60 12.45 -4.21
N GLU A 146 -15.26 11.61 -5.19
CA GLU A 146 -15.09 10.16 -5.01
C GLU A 146 -13.89 9.75 -4.15
N VAL A 147 -12.93 10.65 -3.93
CA VAL A 147 -11.70 10.38 -3.15
C VAL A 147 -11.55 11.28 -1.91
N VAL A 148 -12.62 11.99 -1.54
CA VAL A 148 -12.66 12.88 -0.36
C VAL A 148 -13.39 12.23 0.82
N PRO A 149 -12.87 12.37 2.06
CA PRO A 149 -11.56 12.92 2.43
C PRO A 149 -10.43 11.99 2.01
N SER A 150 -9.31 12.56 1.58
CA SER A 150 -8.03 11.85 1.50
C SER A 150 -7.16 12.25 2.69
N PHE A 151 -6.38 11.33 3.25
CA PHE A 151 -5.40 11.67 4.26
C PHE A 151 -4.10 12.06 3.58
N THR A 152 -3.70 13.32 3.70
CA THR A 152 -2.52 13.85 3.01
C THR A 152 -1.37 14.01 3.99
N VAL A 153 -0.18 13.59 3.56
CA VAL A 153 1.08 13.76 4.29
C VAL A 153 2.06 14.49 3.37
N TYR A 154 2.51 15.66 3.79
CA TYR A 154 3.55 16.45 3.12
C TYR A 154 4.86 16.37 3.89
N GLY A 155 5.98 16.43 3.18
CA GLY A 155 7.31 16.47 3.75
C GLY A 155 8.39 16.89 2.78
#